data_AF-A0A970RGU6-F1
#
_entry.id   AF-A0A970RGU6-F1
#
_cell.length_a   1.000
_cell.length_b   1.000
_cell.length_c   1.000
_cell.angle_alpha   90.00
_cell.angle_beta   90.00
_cell.angle_gamma   90.00
#
_symmetry.space_group_name_H-M   'P 1'
#
loop_
_entity.id
_entity.type
_entity.pdbx_description
1 polymer ?
#
loop_
_entity_poly.entity_id
_entity_poly.type
_entity_poly.pdbx_seq_one_letter_code
_entity_poly.pdbx_strand_id
1 'polypeptide(L)' 'MKGILEEARSMSEEITAWRRHLHEIPELGLETPKTAAFIVQELKKMGVGDIREKIGGWGVAAVIKGSLPGKVLAIRA' A
#
# COMPACT_ATOMS: atom_id res chain seq x y z
N MET A 1 17.18 0.87 -15.27
CA MET A 1 17.13 0.83 -13.79
C MET A 1 17.33 2.17 -13.10
N LYS A 2 18.08 3.14 -13.65
CA LYS A 2 18.22 4.48 -13.03
C LYS A 2 16.88 5.22 -12.82
N GLY A 3 15.91 5.04 -13.73
CA GLY A 3 14.60 5.71 -13.65
C GLY A 3 13.76 5.36 -12.41
N ILE A 4 13.63 4.07 -12.07
CA ILE A 4 12.80 3.64 -10.93
C ILE A 4 13.31 4.19 -9.59
N LEU A 5 14.63 4.29 -9.43
CA LEU A 5 15.22 4.86 -8.21
C LEU A 5 15.00 6.38 -8.13
N GLU A 6 15.03 7.08 -9.27
CA GLU A 6 14.72 8.52 -9.36
C GLU A 6 13.24 8.76 -9.02
N GLU A 7 12.34 7.96 -9.59
CA GLU A 7 10.88 8.00 -9.32
C GLU A 7 10.59 7.67 -7.85
N ALA A 8 11.21 6.65 -7.27
CA ALA A 8 11.03 6.34 -5.86
C ALA A 8 11.52 7.49 -4.95
N ARG A 9 12.59 8.20 -5.35
CA ARG A 9 13.08 9.37 -4.62
C ARG A 9 12.13 10.56 -4.74
N SER A 10 11.50 10.79 -5.90
CA SER A 10 10.56 11.89 -6.07
C SER A 10 9.29 11.71 -5.22
N MET A 11 8.95 10.47 -4.85
CA MET A 11 7.85 10.15 -3.92
C MET A 11 8.21 10.29 -2.43
N SER A 12 9.44 10.68 -2.08
CA SER A 12 9.92 10.71 -0.68
C SER A 12 9.06 11.57 0.25
N GLU A 13 8.59 12.73 -0.24
CA GLU A 13 7.75 13.64 0.55
C GLU A 13 6.39 13.03 0.86
N GLU A 14 5.76 12.41 -0.13
CA GLU A 14 4.47 11.73 0.01
C GLU A 14 4.56 10.54 0.98
N ILE A 15 5.59 9.70 0.82
CA ILE A 15 5.87 8.57 1.72
C ILE A 15 6.11 9.07 3.15
N THR A 16 6.83 10.20 3.30
CA THR A 16 7.05 10.82 4.61
C THR A 16 5.75 11.31 5.23
N ALA A 17 4.85 11.89 4.44
CA ALA A 17 3.53 12.32 4.89
C ALA A 17 2.67 11.14 5.36
N TRP A 18 2.60 10.05 4.58
CA TRP A 18 1.91 8.83 4.99
C TRP A 18 2.48 8.25 6.30
N ARG A 19 3.81 8.19 6.41
CA ARG A 19 4.48 7.73 7.64
C ARG A 19 4.05 8.58 8.84
N ARG A 20 4.06 9.91 8.73
CA ARG A 20 3.67 10.82 9.81
C ARG A 20 2.21 10.63 10.19
N HIS A 21 1.31 10.57 9.21
CA HIS A 21 -0.12 10.33 9.44
C HIS A 21 -0.38 9.03 10.21
N LEU A 22 0.24 7.93 9.79
CA LEU A 22 0.09 6.64 10.46
C LEU A 22 0.73 6.63 11.85
N HIS A 23 1.84 7.34 12.06
CA HIS A 23 2.48 7.45 13.37
C HIS A 23 1.70 8.32 14.36
N GLU A 24 0.88 9.27 13.88
CA GLU A 24 0.02 10.09 14.73
C GLU A 24 -1.18 9.29 15.28
N ILE A 25 -1.57 8.20 14.61
CA ILE A 25 -2.75 7.39 14.95
C ILE A 25 -2.33 5.91 15.05
N PRO A 26 -1.48 5.54 16.03
CA PRO A 26 -1.10 4.14 16.20
C PRO A 26 -2.31 3.32 16.68
N GLU A 27 -2.51 2.17 16.04
CA GLU A 27 -3.50 1.16 16.42
C GLU A 27 -2.80 -0.06 17.03
N LEU A 28 -3.48 -0.78 17.94
CA LEU A 28 -2.88 -1.81 18.78
C LEU A 28 -3.28 -3.23 18.37
N GLY A 29 -2.32 -4.15 18.46
CA GLY A 29 -2.56 -5.57 18.20
C GLY A 29 -3.00 -5.80 16.74
N LEU A 30 -4.09 -6.55 16.56
CA LEU A 30 -4.64 -6.89 15.25
C LEU A 30 -5.86 -6.03 14.87
N GLU A 31 -6.29 -5.10 15.73
CA GLU A 31 -7.46 -4.25 15.51
C GLU A 31 -7.01 -2.93 14.87
N THR A 32 -6.92 -2.91 13.54
CA THR A 32 -6.36 -1.78 12.77
C THR A 32 -7.33 -1.19 11.74
N PRO A 33 -8.55 -0.78 12.16
CA PRO A 33 -9.58 -0.26 11.26
C PRO A 33 -9.15 0.97 10.46
N LYS A 34 -8.48 1.94 11.10
CA LYS A 34 -8.12 3.21 10.45
C LYS A 34 -6.94 3.02 9.52
N THR A 35 -5.95 2.22 9.92
CA THR A 35 -4.79 1.89 9.11
C THR A 35 -5.20 1.16 7.84
N ALA A 36 -6.06 0.13 7.95
CA ALA A 36 -6.57 -0.60 6.81
C ALA A 36 -7.36 0.31 5.86
N ALA A 37 -8.24 1.16 6.39
CA ALA A 37 -9.01 2.11 5.60
C ALA A 37 -8.11 3.11 4.85
N PHE A 38 -7.08 3.63 5.52
CA PHE A 38 -6.09 4.52 4.90
C PHE A 38 -5.36 3.84 3.74
N ILE A 39 -4.83 2.63 3.96
CA ILE A 39 -4.13 1.87 2.91
C ILE A 39 -5.04 1.64 1.70
N VAL A 40 -6.30 1.24 1.92
CA VAL A 40 -7.27 1.00 0.85
C VAL A 40 -7.58 2.29 0.08
N GLN A 41 -7.70 3.43 0.77
CA GLN A 41 -7.91 4.72 0.14
C GLN A 41 -6.72 5.13 -0.74
N GLU A 42 -5.49 5.02 -0.24
CA GLU A 42 -4.30 5.36 -1.03
C GLU A 42 -4.12 4.41 -2.23
N LEU A 43 -4.35 3.10 -2.07
CA LEU A 43 -4.32 2.15 -3.19
C LEU A 43 -5.37 2.46 -4.27
N LYS A 44 -6.58 2.88 -3.87
CA LYS A 44 -7.62 3.33 -4.82
C LYS A 44 -7.19 4.60 -5.55
N LYS A 45 -6.57 5.57 -4.87
CA LYS A 45 -6.03 6.79 -5.51
C LYS A 45 -4.92 6.48 -6.52
N MET A 46 -4.11 5.45 -6.25
CA MET A 46 -3.10 4.94 -7.19
C MET A 46 -3.69 4.18 -8.38
N GLY A 47 -5.02 4.00 -8.45
CA GLY A 47 -5.70 3.29 -9.53
C GLY A 47 -5.65 1.78 -9.43
N VAL A 48 -5.34 1.21 -8.25
CA VAL A 48 -5.35 -0.23 -8.05
C VAL A 48 -6.81 -0.74 -7.97
N GLY A 49 -7.20 -1.55 -8.95
CA GLY A 49 -8.58 -2.04 -9.07
C GLY A 49 -8.89 -3.34 -8.31
N ASP A 50 -7.90 -4.21 -8.12
CA ASP A 50 -8.06 -5.49 -7.38
C ASP A 50 -7.46 -5.35 -5.98
N ILE A 51 -8.32 -4.96 -5.03
CA ILE A 51 -7.99 -4.82 -3.62
C ILE A 51 -8.90 -5.77 -2.83
N ARG A 52 -8.27 -6.65 -2.05
CA ARG A 52 -8.93 -7.58 -1.15
C ARG A 52 -8.74 -7.09 0.28
N GLU A 53 -9.84 -6.73 0.91
CA GLU A 53 -9.89 -6.26 2.29
C GLU A 53 -10.28 -7.41 3.23
N LYS A 54 -10.11 -7.20 4.53
CA LYS A 54 -10.57 -8.10 5.59
C LYS A 54 -9.96 -9.52 5.58
N ILE A 55 -8.74 -9.64 5.11
CA ILE A 55 -8.01 -10.91 5.12
C ILE A 55 -7.51 -11.18 6.55
N GLY A 56 -8.08 -12.19 7.21
CA GLY A 56 -7.68 -12.59 8.56
C GLY A 56 -7.83 -11.49 9.61
N GLY A 57 -8.82 -10.59 9.44
CA GLY A 57 -9.04 -9.44 10.32
C GLY A 57 -9.05 -8.14 9.52
N TRP A 58 -8.03 -7.30 9.71
CA TRP A 58 -7.88 -6.02 9.00
C TRP A 58 -6.80 -6.07 7.90
N GLY A 59 -6.38 -7.27 7.49
CA GLY A 59 -5.39 -7.45 6.42
C GLY A 59 -5.91 -6.98 5.05
N VAL A 60 -5.02 -6.37 4.27
CA VAL A 60 -5.28 -5.87 2.91
C VAL A 60 -4.27 -6.51 1.97
N ALA A 61 -4.73 -7.02 0.83
CA ALA A 61 -3.88 -7.47 -0.27
C ALA A 61 -4.31 -6.79 -1.57
N ALA A 62 -3.37 -6.24 -2.31
CA ALA A 62 -3.61 -5.57 -3.58
C ALA A 62 -2.89 -6.32 -4.71
N VAL A 63 -3.55 -6.47 -5.85
CA VAL A 63 -2.98 -7.14 -7.02
C VAL A 63 -2.82 -6.15 -8.16
N ILE A 64 -1.58 -5.94 -8.57
CA ILE A 64 -1.24 -5.16 -9.76
C ILE A 64 -0.98 -6.13 -10.90
N LYS A 65 -1.90 -6.20 -11.87
CA LYS A 65 -1.79 -7.11 -13.01
C LYS A 65 -1.15 -6.40 -14.20
N GLY A 66 0.03 -6.89 -14.61
CA GLY A 66 0.67 -6.46 -15.84
C GLY A 66 -0.07 -6.95 -17.09
N SER A 67 0.26 -6.38 -18.25
CA SER A 67 -0.37 -6.70 -19.54
C SER A 67 0.15 -7.99 -20.19
N LEU A 68 1.29 -8.51 -19.72
CA LEU A 68 1.95 -9.68 -20.30
C LEU A 68 1.87 -10.88 -19.34
N PRO A 69 1.80 -12.12 -19.87
CA PRO A 69 1.93 -13.32 -19.03
C PRO A 69 3.32 -13.36 -18.39
N GLY A 70 3.41 -13.86 -17.16
CA GLY A 70 4.68 -13.88 -16.44
C GLY A 70 4.58 -14.40 -15.01
N LYS A 71 5.71 -14.29 -14.31
CA LYS A 71 5.84 -14.68 -12.90
C LYS A 71 5.11 -13.68 -12.00
N VAL A 72 4.69 -14.14 -10.83
CA VAL A 72 4.07 -13.32 -9.79
C VAL A 72 5.07 -13.12 -8.64
N LEU A 73 5.21 -11.87 -8.18
CA LEU A 73 5.99 -11.51 -6.99
C LEU A 73 5.05 -10.97 -5.92
N ALA A 74 5.15 -11.50 -4.71
CA ALA A 74 4.46 -10.95 -3.54
C ALA A 74 5.43 -10.10 -2.72
N ILE A 75 4.99 -8.90 -2.34
CA ILE A 75 5.70 -7.99 -1.44
C ILE A 75 4.84 -7.82 -0.19
N ARG A 76 5.47 -7.89 0.99
CA ARG A 76 4.81 -7.70 2.28
C ARG A 76 5.47 -6.55 3.03
N ALA A 77 4.65 -5.72 3.66
CA ALA A 77 5.02 -4.70 4.63
C ALA A 77 4.22 -4.91 5.92
#